data_AF-A0A2T0U2Q1-F1
#
_entry.id   AF-A0A2T0U2Q1-F1
#
_cell.length_a   1.000
_cell.length_b   1.000
_cell.length_c   1.000
_cell.angle_alpha   90.00
_cell.angle_beta   90.00
_cell.angle_gamma   90.00
#
_symmetry.space_group_name_H-M   'P 1'
#
loop_
_entity.id
_entity.type
_entity.pdbx_description
1 polymer ?
#
loop_
_entity_poly.entity_id
_entity_poly.type
_entity_poly.pdbx_seq_one_letter_code
_entity_poly.pdbx_strand_id
1 'polypeptide(L)'
;MEAAPPAGQVEDVGTGSAEAAPAPAGTRPGEDTAVRALEELVREIDRCAHELQSARARAERLLADRRAGHSWLDIVTQESRPLVVERITTVLSALSGAGSAWRRAQARALQEERVSINRIAAMYGVTRQRISALLREGSPADRSDAG
;
A
#
# COMPACT_ATOMS: atom_id res chain seq x y z
N MET A 1 70.91 -44.28 -18.04
CA MET A 1 71.02 -43.75 -16.67
C MET A 1 69.96 -42.64 -16.53
N GLU A 2 68.67 -42.95 -16.41
CA GLU A 2 68.04 -44.05 -15.65
C GLU A 2 68.36 -43.88 -14.15
N ALA A 3 67.39 -43.74 -13.23
CA ALA A 3 66.05 -44.35 -13.24
C ALA A 3 64.90 -43.43 -12.74
N ALA A 4 63.69 -43.75 -13.20
CA ALA A 4 62.43 -43.70 -12.42
C ALA A 4 62.11 -45.18 -12.02
N PRO A 5 61.15 -45.55 -11.13
CA PRO A 5 59.83 -44.94 -10.85
C PRO A 5 59.41 -45.07 -9.34
N PRO A 6 58.13 -45.33 -8.92
CA PRO A 6 56.97 -44.43 -8.92
C PRO A 6 56.10 -44.37 -7.61
N ALA A 7 55.10 -43.47 -7.64
CA ALA A 7 53.71 -43.59 -7.15
C ALA A 7 53.32 -43.44 -5.65
N GLY A 8 52.18 -42.77 -5.44
CA GLY A 8 51.51 -42.48 -4.17
C GLY A 8 51.71 -41.00 -3.74
N GLN A 9 50.71 -40.20 -3.36
CA GLN A 9 49.29 -40.44 -3.11
C GLN A 9 48.40 -39.25 -3.55
N VAL A 10 47.10 -39.55 -3.53
CA VAL A 10 45.87 -38.80 -3.77
C VAL A 10 45.60 -37.57 -2.87
N GLU A 11 44.50 -36.86 -3.21
CA GLU A 11 43.77 -35.79 -2.49
C GLU A 11 44.35 -34.35 -2.68
N ASP A 12 43.56 -33.28 -2.89
CA ASP A 12 42.08 -33.11 -3.02
C ASP A 12 41.70 -31.96 -3.99
N VAL A 13 40.41 -31.84 -4.39
CA VAL A 13 39.85 -30.76 -5.23
C VAL A 13 39.18 -29.67 -4.37
N GLY A 14 39.99 -28.71 -3.91
CA GLY A 14 39.55 -27.48 -3.26
C GLY A 14 38.95 -26.44 -4.22
N THR A 15 37.82 -26.76 -4.87
CA THR A 15 37.04 -25.76 -5.62
C THR A 15 36.52 -24.68 -4.67
N GLY A 16 36.70 -23.40 -5.03
CA GLY A 16 36.49 -22.29 -4.10
C GLY A 16 35.05 -22.15 -3.59
N SER A 17 34.89 -22.11 -2.27
CA SER A 17 33.75 -21.44 -1.65
C SER A 17 33.99 -19.93 -1.68
N ALA A 18 33.48 -19.27 -2.72
CA ALA A 18 33.14 -17.86 -2.60
C ALA A 18 32.17 -17.74 -1.42
N GLU A 19 32.52 -16.94 -0.42
CA GLU A 19 31.69 -16.69 0.75
C GLU A 19 30.41 -15.99 0.28
N ALA A 20 29.35 -16.79 0.14
CA ALA A 20 28.07 -16.31 -0.36
C ALA A 20 27.51 -15.31 0.65
N ALA A 21 27.49 -14.03 0.27
CA ALA A 21 26.83 -12.99 1.03
C ALA A 21 25.42 -13.46 1.43
N PRO A 22 24.99 -13.25 2.68
CA PRO A 22 23.72 -13.78 3.15
C PRO A 22 22.59 -13.23 2.26
N ALA A 23 21.91 -14.15 1.57
CA ALA A 23 20.73 -13.81 0.79
C ALA A 23 19.74 -13.04 1.69
N PRO A 24 19.06 -11.99 1.17
CA PRO A 24 18.14 -11.22 1.98
C PRO A 24 17.09 -12.17 2.57
N ALA A 25 16.97 -12.17 3.90
CA ALA A 25 16.02 -13.03 4.61
C ALA A 25 14.63 -12.80 4.01
N GLY A 26 14.03 -13.87 3.47
CA GLY A 26 12.83 -13.76 2.65
C GLY A 26 11.72 -13.03 3.41
N THR A 27 11.30 -11.88 2.88
CA THR A 27 10.23 -11.08 3.47
C THR A 27 9.00 -11.95 3.65
N ARG A 28 8.34 -11.83 4.81
CA ARG A 28 7.13 -12.62 5.07
C ARG A 28 6.02 -12.12 4.13
N PRO A 29 5.19 -12.99 3.52
CA PRO A 29 4.21 -12.55 2.53
C PRO A 29 3.21 -11.46 3.01
N GLY A 30 2.86 -11.41 4.29
CA GLY A 30 2.04 -10.34 4.85
C GLY A 30 2.80 -9.03 5.08
N GLU A 31 4.12 -9.09 5.30
CA GLU A 31 5.02 -7.94 5.41
C GLU A 31 5.21 -7.27 4.04
N ASP A 32 5.48 -8.05 2.98
CA ASP A 32 5.46 -7.55 1.59
C ASP A 32 4.11 -6.93 1.21
N THR A 33 3.01 -7.56 1.64
CA THR A 33 1.65 -7.05 1.37
C THR A 33 1.38 -5.75 2.14
N ALA A 34 1.88 -5.61 3.36
CA ALA A 34 1.76 -4.40 4.16
C ALA A 34 2.59 -3.25 3.59
N VAL A 35 3.87 -3.49 3.26
CA VAL A 35 4.74 -2.47 2.63
C VAL A 35 4.09 -1.95 1.34
N ARG A 36 3.69 -2.84 0.43
CA ARG A 36 3.04 -2.44 -0.83
C ARG A 36 1.74 -1.67 -0.63
N ALA A 37 0.93 -2.05 0.37
CA ALA A 37 -0.32 -1.34 0.67
C ALA A 37 -0.07 0.05 1.29
N LEU A 38 1.03 0.23 2.02
CA LEU A 38 1.45 1.53 2.55
C LEU A 38 2.02 2.42 1.43
N GLU A 39 2.84 1.89 0.54
CA GLU A 39 3.34 2.58 -0.65
C GLU A 39 2.20 3.05 -1.57
N GLU A 40 1.18 2.21 -1.76
CA GLU A 40 -0.03 2.59 -2.50
C GLU A 40 -0.78 3.72 -1.78
N LEU A 41 -0.95 3.63 -0.45
CA LEU A 41 -1.60 4.69 0.33
C LEU A 41 -0.85 6.02 0.22
N VAL A 42 0.50 6.02 0.25
CA VAL A 42 1.30 7.23 0.04
C VAL A 42 1.07 7.81 -1.35
N ARG A 43 1.16 6.97 -2.40
CA ARG A 43 0.92 7.40 -3.80
C ARG A 43 -0.50 7.93 -4.04
N GLU A 44 -1.50 7.36 -3.36
CA GLU A 44 -2.88 7.86 -3.40
C GLU A 44 -3.05 9.17 -2.62
N ILE A 45 -2.37 9.35 -1.48
CA ILE A 45 -2.37 10.61 -0.73
C ILE A 45 -1.78 11.74 -1.57
N ASP A 46 -0.63 11.53 -2.22
CA ASP A 46 0.02 12.55 -3.06
C ASP A 46 -0.88 12.95 -4.24
N ARG A 47 -1.48 11.97 -4.92
CA ARG A 47 -2.45 12.21 -6.00
C ARG A 47 -3.67 12.99 -5.52
N CYS A 48 -4.22 12.61 -4.37
CA CYS A 48 -5.36 13.29 -3.77
C CYS A 48 -5.01 14.72 -3.32
N ALA A 49 -3.78 14.97 -2.85
CA ALA A 49 -3.31 16.31 -2.53
C ALA A 49 -3.27 17.20 -3.78
N HIS A 50 -2.74 16.70 -4.91
CA HIS A 50 -2.73 17.43 -6.18
C HIS A 50 -4.15 17.73 -6.71
N GLU A 51 -5.08 16.78 -6.58
CA GLU A 51 -6.49 16.99 -6.93
C GLU A 51 -7.18 18.03 -6.04
N LEU A 52 -6.95 18.00 -4.72
CA LEU A 52 -7.48 19.00 -3.79
C LEU A 52 -6.90 20.39 -4.02
N GLN A 53 -5.61 20.50 -4.38
CA GLN A 53 -4.97 21.76 -4.75
C GLN A 53 -5.59 22.34 -6.04
N SER A 54 -5.88 21.47 -7.02
CA SER A 54 -6.58 21.84 -8.26
C SER A 54 -8.03 22.27 -8.01
N ALA A 55 -8.74 21.56 -7.12
CA ALA A 55 -10.09 21.92 -6.70
C ALA A 55 -10.12 23.24 -5.91
N ARG A 56 -9.12 23.51 -5.06
CA ARG A 56 -8.95 24.79 -4.36
C ARG A 56 -8.77 25.95 -5.33
N ALA A 57 -7.86 25.83 -6.30
CA ALA A 57 -7.63 26.85 -7.33
C ALA A 57 -8.83 27.05 -8.27
N ARG A 58 -9.70 26.03 -8.42
CA ARG A 58 -11.01 26.19 -9.07
C ARG A 58 -11.98 26.99 -8.19
N ALA A 59 -12.14 26.62 -6.92
CA ALA A 59 -13.04 27.29 -6.00
C ALA A 59 -12.69 28.78 -5.81
N GLU A 60 -11.40 29.14 -5.80
CA GLU A 60 -10.95 30.53 -5.75
C GLU A 60 -11.40 31.36 -6.96
N ARG A 61 -11.49 30.76 -8.16
CA ARG A 61 -12.04 31.42 -9.35
C ARG A 61 -13.56 31.62 -9.22
N LEU A 62 -14.30 30.60 -8.81
CA LEU A 62 -15.75 30.72 -8.58
C LEU A 62 -16.08 31.81 -7.53
N LEU A 63 -15.22 31.98 -6.51
CA LEU A 63 -15.31 33.07 -5.54
C LEU A 63 -14.97 34.44 -6.15
N ALA A 64 -14.00 34.53 -7.07
CA ALA A 64 -13.70 35.76 -7.79
C ALA A 64 -14.86 36.18 -8.70
N ASP A 65 -15.42 35.25 -9.47
CA ASP A 65 -16.57 35.49 -10.35
C ASP A 65 -17.79 35.95 -9.53
N ARG A 66 -18.03 35.33 -8.37
CA ARG A 66 -19.10 35.77 -7.46
C ARG A 66 -18.88 37.18 -6.91
N ARG A 67 -17.63 37.55 -6.60
CA ARG A 67 -17.25 38.90 -6.14
C ARG A 67 -17.34 39.95 -7.25
N ALA A 68 -17.14 39.56 -8.51
CA ALA A 68 -17.37 40.40 -9.68
C ALA A 68 -18.87 40.64 -9.97
N GLY A 69 -19.78 39.97 -9.25
CA GLY A 69 -21.22 40.19 -9.32
C GLY A 69 -21.99 39.13 -10.11
N HIS A 70 -21.32 38.13 -10.71
CA HIS A 70 -21.99 37.08 -11.47
C HIS A 70 -22.99 36.28 -10.61
N SER A 71 -24.06 35.78 -11.24
CA SER A 71 -25.04 34.94 -10.56
C SER A 71 -24.49 33.54 -10.33
N TRP A 72 -24.99 32.83 -9.32
CA TRP A 72 -24.56 31.45 -9.08
C TRP A 72 -24.86 30.53 -10.26
N LEU A 73 -25.95 30.77 -10.99
CA LEU A 73 -26.31 29.97 -12.16
C LEU A 73 -25.26 30.13 -13.27
N ASP A 74 -24.83 31.36 -13.56
CA ASP A 74 -23.80 31.65 -14.57
C ASP A 74 -22.46 31.02 -14.19
N ILE A 75 -22.10 31.10 -12.91
CA ILE A 75 -20.83 30.58 -12.36
C ILE A 75 -20.77 29.06 -12.48
N VAL A 76 -21.79 28.33 -12.01
CA VAL A 76 -21.78 26.85 -12.05
C VAL A 76 -21.97 26.31 -13.47
N THR A 77 -22.66 27.05 -14.35
CA THR A 77 -22.84 26.66 -15.76
C THR A 77 -21.55 26.80 -16.56
N GLN A 78 -20.70 27.78 -16.22
CA GLN A 78 -19.38 27.98 -16.82
C GLN A 78 -18.26 27.16 -16.15
N GLU A 79 -18.56 26.44 -15.06
CA GLU A 79 -17.57 25.61 -14.40
C GLU A 79 -17.16 24.41 -15.28
N SER A 80 -15.94 24.48 -15.83
CA SER A 80 -15.37 23.37 -16.60
C SER A 80 -15.15 22.13 -15.72
N ARG A 81 -15.72 21.01 -16.17
CA ARG A 81 -15.71 19.72 -15.48
C ARG A 81 -14.31 19.09 -15.29
N PRO A 82 -14.16 18.13 -14.36
CA PRO A 82 -15.09 17.83 -13.26
C PRO A 82 -15.15 18.99 -12.26
N LEU A 83 -16.36 19.21 -11.74
CA LEU A 83 -16.70 20.26 -10.79
C LEU A 83 -15.92 20.09 -9.48
N VAL A 84 -15.76 21.16 -8.69
CA VAL A 84 -15.12 21.09 -7.35
C VAL A 84 -15.73 19.99 -6.49
N VAL A 85 -17.07 19.89 -6.46
CA VAL A 85 -17.80 18.88 -5.66
C VAL A 85 -17.59 17.44 -6.17
N GLU A 86 -17.45 17.26 -7.48
CA GLU A 86 -17.17 15.95 -8.09
C GLU A 86 -15.75 15.51 -7.70
N ARG A 87 -14.74 16.39 -7.82
CA ARG A 87 -13.36 16.12 -7.41
C ARG A 87 -13.23 15.76 -5.93
N ILE A 88 -13.89 16.51 -5.04
CA ILE A 88 -13.92 16.20 -3.61
C ILE A 88 -14.49 14.80 -3.37
N THR A 89 -15.58 14.45 -4.05
CA THR A 89 -16.22 13.12 -3.94
C THR A 89 -15.29 12.00 -4.43
N THR A 90 -14.60 12.20 -5.56
CA THR A 90 -13.59 11.27 -6.08
C THR A 90 -12.43 11.08 -5.12
N VAL A 91 -11.88 12.16 -4.56
CA VAL A 91 -10.77 12.11 -3.57
C VAL A 91 -11.18 11.36 -2.30
N LEU A 92 -12.38 11.64 -1.75
CA LEU A 92 -12.86 10.95 -0.56
C LEU A 92 -13.05 9.45 -0.81
N SER A 93 -13.54 9.07 -1.99
CA SER A 93 -13.68 7.67 -2.42
C SER A 93 -12.32 6.97 -2.53
N ALA A 94 -11.33 7.62 -3.17
CA ALA A 94 -9.99 7.08 -3.35
C ALA A 94 -9.27 6.86 -2.00
N LEU A 95 -9.25 7.88 -1.13
CA LEU A 95 -8.65 7.78 0.20
C LEU A 95 -9.33 6.74 1.09
N SER A 96 -10.66 6.60 1.01
CA SER A 96 -11.42 5.57 1.73
C SER A 96 -11.01 4.16 1.27
N GLY A 97 -10.86 3.95 -0.04
CA GLY A 97 -10.39 2.69 -0.62
C GLY A 97 -8.96 2.35 -0.19
N ALA A 98 -8.01 3.26 -0.42
CA ALA A 98 -6.61 3.08 -0.07
C ALA A 98 -6.40 2.85 1.44
N GLY A 99 -7.02 3.67 2.29
CA GLY A 99 -6.96 3.50 3.74
C GLY A 99 -7.59 2.20 4.24
N SER A 100 -8.60 1.67 3.55
CA SER A 100 -9.20 0.37 3.88
C SER A 100 -8.37 -0.82 3.40
N ALA A 101 -7.64 -0.69 2.28
CA ALA A 101 -6.64 -1.67 1.85
C ALA A 101 -5.47 -1.74 2.85
N TRP A 102 -4.88 -0.58 3.19
CA TRP A 102 -3.82 -0.47 4.20
C TRP A 102 -4.23 -1.07 5.55
N ARG A 103 -5.41 -0.70 6.08
CA ARG A 103 -5.89 -1.21 7.38
C ARG A 103 -5.97 -2.74 7.42
N ARG A 104 -6.39 -3.39 6.32
CA ARG A 104 -6.44 -4.86 6.22
C ARG A 104 -5.04 -5.49 6.15
N ALA A 105 -4.12 -4.90 5.38
CA ALA A 105 -2.76 -5.41 5.25
C ALA A 105 -1.98 -5.28 6.58
N GLN A 106 -2.02 -4.11 7.21
CA GLN A 106 -1.38 -3.85 8.50
C GLN A 106 -1.92 -4.76 9.62
N ALA A 107 -3.23 -4.99 9.68
CA ALA A 107 -3.83 -5.90 10.66
C ALA A 107 -3.35 -7.36 10.50
N ARG A 108 -3.01 -7.80 9.27
CA ARG A 108 -2.46 -9.14 9.01
C ARG A 108 -1.00 -9.26 9.38
N ALA A 109 -0.15 -8.29 9.02
CA ALA A 109 1.24 -8.27 9.44
C ALA A 109 1.35 -8.38 10.98
N LEU A 110 0.52 -7.63 11.71
CA LEU A 110 0.42 -7.73 13.17
C LEU A 110 -0.06 -9.11 13.67
N GLN A 111 -0.95 -9.80 12.96
CA GLN A 111 -1.34 -11.18 13.29
C GLN A 111 -0.23 -12.20 13.01
N GLU A 112 0.54 -12.03 11.93
CA GLU A 112 1.72 -12.84 11.60
C GLU A 112 2.85 -12.65 12.63
N GLU A 113 2.93 -11.46 13.24
CA GLU A 113 3.75 -11.14 14.41
C GLU A 113 3.14 -11.61 15.74
N ARG A 114 2.05 -12.37 15.70
CA ARG A 114 1.33 -12.94 16.86
C ARG A 114 0.74 -11.89 17.82
N VAL A 115 0.59 -10.63 17.40
CA VAL A 115 -0.08 -9.58 18.19
C VAL A 115 -1.57 -9.92 18.29
N SER A 116 -2.10 -10.06 19.50
CA SER A 116 -3.48 -10.51 19.71
C SER A 116 -4.52 -9.53 19.14
N ILE A 117 -5.67 -10.05 18.67
CA ILE A 117 -6.78 -9.25 18.12
C ILE A 117 -7.23 -8.17 19.12
N ASN A 118 -7.22 -8.46 20.43
CA ASN A 118 -7.57 -7.50 21.47
C ASN A 118 -6.56 -6.34 21.56
N ARG A 119 -5.25 -6.62 21.39
CA ARG A 119 -4.21 -5.59 21.36
C ARG A 119 -4.29 -4.76 20.08
N ILE A 120 -4.54 -5.38 18.93
CA ILE A 120 -4.79 -4.67 17.67
C ILE A 120 -6.01 -3.75 17.82
N ALA A 121 -7.13 -4.25 18.34
CA ALA A 121 -8.34 -3.47 18.57
C ALA A 121 -8.08 -2.21 19.42
N ALA A 122 -7.34 -2.37 20.53
CA ALA A 122 -6.94 -1.26 21.39
C ALA A 122 -6.04 -0.24 20.68
N MET A 123 -5.03 -0.68 19.91
CA MET A 123 -4.13 0.22 19.18
C MET A 123 -4.85 1.04 18.10
N TYR A 124 -5.88 0.48 17.48
CA TYR A 124 -6.66 1.14 16.42
C TYR A 124 -7.86 1.94 16.97
N GLY A 125 -8.11 1.91 18.29
CA GLY A 125 -9.28 2.58 18.90
C GLY A 125 -10.63 2.00 18.44
N VAL A 126 -10.70 0.71 18.11
CA VAL A 126 -11.91 0.06 17.59
C VAL A 126 -12.28 -1.20 18.38
N THR A 127 -13.47 -1.74 18.16
CA THR A 127 -13.91 -2.98 18.79
C THR A 127 -13.19 -4.21 18.23
N ARG A 128 -13.07 -5.27 19.04
CA ARG A 128 -12.57 -6.60 18.62
C ARG A 128 -13.28 -7.10 17.36
N GLN A 129 -14.61 -6.95 17.30
CA GLN A 129 -15.44 -7.37 16.17
C GLN A 129 -15.01 -6.70 14.85
N ARG A 130 -14.64 -5.41 14.89
CA ARG A 130 -14.19 -4.66 13.70
C ARG A 130 -12.84 -5.16 13.18
N ILE A 131 -11.91 -5.51 14.06
CA ILE A 131 -10.65 -6.16 13.65
C ILE A 131 -10.91 -7.56 13.09
N SER A 132 -11.78 -8.36 13.74
CA SER A 132 -12.14 -9.68 13.22
C SER A 132 -12.83 -9.64 11.85
N ALA A 133 -13.59 -8.60 11.53
CA ALA A 133 -14.15 -8.39 10.19
C ALA A 133 -13.04 -8.12 9.15
N LEU A 134 -12.17 -7.13 9.41
CA LEU A 134 -11.05 -6.76 8.55
C LEU A 134 -10.10 -7.92 8.22
N LEU A 135 -9.93 -8.87 9.16
CA LEU A 135 -9.12 -10.07 8.96
C LEU A 135 -9.82 -11.15 8.12
N ARG A 136 -11.16 -11.25 8.19
CA ARG A 136 -11.94 -12.18 7.36
C ARG A 136 -12.04 -11.74 5.91
N GLU A 137 -12.26 -10.44 5.66
CA GLU A 137 -12.50 -9.76 4.35
C GLU A 137 -11.31 -9.79 3.37
N GLY A 138 -10.64 -10.93 3.27
CA GLY A 138 -9.65 -11.25 2.28
C GLY A 138 -8.70 -12.35 2.74
N SER A 139 -9.11 -13.17 3.70
CA SER A 139 -8.61 -14.55 3.73
C SER A 139 -8.92 -15.15 2.34
N PRO A 140 -7.96 -15.79 1.65
CA PRO A 140 -8.14 -16.18 0.25
C PRO A 140 -9.28 -17.18 0.01
N ALA A 141 -9.78 -17.84 1.07
CA ALA A 141 -10.94 -18.74 1.01
C ALA A 141 -12.23 -18.07 0.50
N ASP A 142 -12.38 -16.75 0.66
CA ASP A 142 -13.59 -15.98 0.27
C ASP A 142 -13.66 -15.70 -1.24
N ARG A 143 -12.63 -16.05 -2.02
CA ARG A 143 -12.59 -15.90 -3.49
C ARG A 143 -12.99 -17.14 -4.27
N SER A 144 -13.28 -18.26 -3.60
CA SER A 144 -13.55 -19.54 -4.25
C SER A 144 -15.03 -19.90 -4.35
N ASP A 145 -15.95 -19.04 -3.86
CA ASP A 145 -17.40 -19.32 -3.77
C ASP A 145 -18.26 -18.33 -4.59
N ALA A 146 -17.63 -17.63 -5.55
CA ALA A 146 -18.29 -16.75 -6.52
C ALA A 146 -18.03 -17.26 -7.95
N GLY A 147 -18.74 -18.33 -8.31
CA GLY A 147 -18.80 -18.91 -9.67
C GLY A 147 -20.17 -18.72 -10.29
#